data_AF-A0A2I0CW31-F1
#
_entry.id   AF-A0A2I0CW31-F1
#
_cell.length_a   1.000
_cell.length_b   1.000
_cell.length_c   1.000
_cell.angle_alpha   90.00
_cell.angle_beta   90.00
_cell.angle_gamma   90.00
#
_symmetry.space_group_name_H-M   'P 1'
#
loop_
_entity.id
_entity.type
_entity.pdbx_description
1 polymer ?
#
loop_
_entity_poly.entity_id
_entity_poly.type
_entity_poly.pdbx_seq_one_letter_code
_entity_poly.pdbx_strand_id
1 'polypeptide(L)' 'MYIIVRCPGGCRSFTYVDKFQKWKLCPVCGHAYDVAKAPAYLEVEDHHEAEHIVRQMERHLHTAKK' A
#
# COMPACT_ATOMS: atom_id res chain seq x y z
N MET A 1 4.13 -10.36 -9.04
CA MET A 1 3.46 -10.66 -7.77
C MET A 1 3.74 -9.53 -6.81
N TYR A 2 2.69 -8.83 -6.42
CA TYR A 2 2.71 -7.61 -5.63
C TYR A 2 1.83 -7.80 -4.41
N ILE A 3 2.20 -7.16 -3.31
CA ILE A 3 1.47 -7.23 -2.06
C ILE A 3 0.92 -5.84 -1.77
N ILE A 4 -0.40 -5.75 -1.57
CA ILE A 4 -1.08 -4.55 -1.10
C ILE A 4 -0.75 -4.40 0.39
N VAL A 5 -0.16 -3.26 0.73
CA VAL A 5 0.21 -2.90 2.10
C VAL A 5 -0.33 -1.53 2.45
N ARG A 6 -0.40 -1.25 3.75
CA ARG A 6 -0.72 0.07 4.25
C ARG A 6 0.49 0.67 4.94
N CYS A 7 0.73 1.96 4.73
CA CYS A 7 1.83 2.64 5.42
C CYS A 7 1.66 2.46 6.93
N PRO A 8 2.64 1.89 7.65
CA PRO A 8 2.58 1.74 9.10
C PRO A 8 2.77 3.07 9.84
N GLY A 9 3.18 4.13 9.13
CA GLY A 9 3.23 5.49 9.66
C GLY A 9 1.84 6.11 9.85
N GLY A 10 1.81 7.41 10.17
CA GLY A 10 0.58 8.14 10.53
C GLY A 10 -0.41 8.39 9.38
N CYS A 11 0.04 8.42 8.11
CA CYS A 11 -0.86 8.71 6.99
C CYS A 11 -1.75 7.53 6.62
N ARG A 12 -1.34 6.30 6.97
CA ARG A 12 -2.07 5.06 6.66
C ARG A 12 -2.55 4.97 5.20
N SER A 13 -1.77 5.48 4.25
CA SER A 13 -2.09 5.39 2.82
C SER A 13 -1.95 3.94 2.34
N PHE A 14 -2.77 3.54 1.37
CA PHE A 14 -2.59 2.25 0.69
C PHE A 14 -1.48 2.36 -0.35
N THR A 15 -0.77 1.27 -0.57
CA THR A 15 0.24 1.15 -1.62
C THR A 15 0.47 -0.34 -1.90
N TYR A 16 1.29 -0.66 -2.89
CA TYR A 16 1.74 -2.02 -3.13
C TYR A 16 3.25 -2.07 -3.23
N VAL A 17 3.79 -3.25 -3.01
CA VAL A 17 5.22 -3.55 -3.06
C VAL A 17 5.43 -4.82 -3.85
N ASP A 18 6.55 -4.92 -4.55
CA ASP A 18 6.96 -6.22 -5.08
C ASP A 18 7.46 -7.10 -3.93
N LYS A 19 7.30 -8.43 -4.06
CA LYS A 19 7.65 -9.39 -3.00
C LYS A 19 9.11 -9.41 -2.56
N PHE A 20 10.02 -8.86 -3.36
CA PHE A 20 11.46 -8.78 -3.08
C PHE A 20 11.86 -7.46 -2.42
N GLN A 21 10.98 -6.46 -2.40
CA GLN A 21 11.25 -5.17 -1.79
C GLN A 21 11.29 -5.28 -0.27
N LYS A 22 12.46 -5.03 0.34
CA LYS A 22 12.64 -5.06 1.79
C LYS A 22 12.28 -3.74 2.48
N TRP A 23 12.51 -2.61 1.82
CA TRP A 23 12.31 -1.29 2.38
C TRP A 23 11.45 -0.44 1.45
N LYS A 24 10.58 0.39 2.03
CA LYS A 24 9.76 1.34 1.28
C LYS A 24 9.72 2.69 1.96
N LEU A 25 9.90 3.74 1.17
CA LEU A 25 9.60 5.12 1.55
C LEU A 25 8.15 5.43 1.18
N CYS A 26 7.34 5.87 2.14
CA CYS A 26 5.99 6.34 1.86
C CYS A 26 6.04 7.68 1.11
N PRO A 27 5.45 7.80 -0.10
CA PRO A 27 5.44 9.06 -0.84
C PRO A 27 4.50 10.11 -0.22
N VAL A 28 3.61 9.71 0.70
CA VAL A 28 2.63 10.61 1.33
C VAL A 28 3.19 11.28 2.58
N CYS A 29 3.86 10.53 3.47
CA CYS A 29 4.34 11.05 4.75
C CYS A 29 5.86 10.99 4.93
N GLY A 30 6.61 10.46 3.97
CA GLY A 30 8.07 10.32 4.07
C GLY A 30 8.56 9.28 5.07
N HIS A 31 7.67 8.46 5.65
CA HIS A 31 8.08 7.40 6.56
C HIS A 31 8.74 6.25 5.79
N ALA A 32 9.98 5.92 6.14
CA ALA A 32 10.68 4.74 5.64
C ALA A 32 10.41 3.56 6.57
N TYR A 33 10.00 2.42 6.01
CA TYR A 33 9.65 1.24 6.79
C TYR A 33 10.10 -0.06 6.12
N ASP A 34 10.34 -1.06 6.96
CA ASP A 34 10.55 -2.45 6.56
C ASP A 34 9.21 -3.03 6.08
N VAL A 35 9.19 -3.51 4.85
CA VAL A 35 8.00 -4.06 4.20
C VAL A 35 7.45 -5.25 4.98
N ALA A 36 8.32 -6.09 5.57
CA ALA A 36 7.90 -7.25 6.35
C ALA A 36 7.15 -6.88 7.63
N LYS A 37 7.27 -5.62 8.09
CA LYS A 37 6.56 -5.07 9.24
C LYS A 37 5.29 -4.31 8.88
N ALA A 38 5.03 -4.09 7.59
CA ALA A 38 3.83 -3.43 7.13
C ALA A 38 2.65 -4.42 7.10
N PRO A 39 1.43 -4.00 7.45
CA PRO A 39 0.26 -4.87 7.30
C PRO A 39 0.04 -5.22 5.82
N ALA A 40 0.12 -6.50 5.49
CA ALA A 40 -0.19 -7.06 4.18
C ALA A 40 -1.66 -7.46 4.11
N TYR A 41 -2.36 -7.05 3.05
CA TYR A 41 -3.81 -7.26 2.91
C TYR A 41 -4.16 -8.25 1.82
N LEU A 42 -3.51 -8.12 0.66
CA LEU A 42 -3.83 -8.89 -0.53
C LEU A 42 -2.57 -9.07 -1.38
N GLU A 43 -2.41 -10.25 -1.94
CA GLU A 43 -1.38 -10.53 -2.92
C GLU A 43 -2.03 -10.66 -4.29
N VAL A 44 -1.41 -10.05 -5.31
CA VAL A 44 -1.88 -10.03 -6.68
C VAL A 44 -0.75 -10.36 -7.64
N GLU A 45 -1.07 -10.90 -8.82
CA GLU A 45 -0.03 -11.40 -9.72
C GLU A 45 0.70 -10.26 -10.45
N ASP A 46 -0.03 -9.22 -10.86
CA ASP A 46 0.49 -8.14 -11.68
C ASP A 46 0.35 -6.74 -11.06
N HIS A 47 1.14 -5.79 -11.57
CA HIS A 47 1.16 -4.44 -11.01
C HIS A 47 -0.03 -3.58 -11.44
N HIS A 48 -0.68 -3.90 -12.57
CA HIS A 48 -1.85 -3.17 -13.04
C HIS A 48 -3.04 -3.45 -12.11
N GLU A 49 -3.22 -4.71 -11.71
CA GLU A 49 -4.19 -5.11 -10.69
C GLU A 49 -3.88 -4.44 -9.35
N ALA A 50 -2.62 -4.46 -8.92
CA ALA A 50 -2.21 -3.83 -7.66
C ALA A 50 -2.54 -2.32 -7.63
N GLU A 51 -2.19 -1.61 -8.70
CA GLU A 51 -2.50 -0.18 -8.87
C GLU A 51 -4.00 0.08 -8.91
N HIS A 52 -4.77 -0.78 -9.59
CA HIS A 52 -6.22 -0.66 -9.67
C HIS A 52 -6.86 -0.76 -8.27
N ILE A 53 -6.46 -1.76 -7.49
CA ILE A 53 -6.97 -2.02 -6.15
C ILE A 53 -6.62 -0.88 -5.19
N VAL A 54 -5.36 -0.42 -5.18
CA VAL A 54 -4.96 0.72 -4.33
C VAL A 54 -5.81 1.95 -4.62
N ARG A 55 -6.01 2.29 -5.90
CA ARG A 55 -6.86 3.43 -6.28
C ARG A 55 -8.31 3.25 -5.86
N GLN A 56 -8.86 2.03 -5.97
CA GLN A 56 -10.22 1.74 -5.49
C GLN A 56 -10.34 1.93 -3.97
N MET A 57 -9.38 1.41 -3.21
CA MET A 57 -9.35 1.55 -1.75
C MET A 57 -9.22 3.00 -1.30
N GLU A 58 -8.34 3.78 -1.95
CA GLU A 58 -8.18 5.21 -1.68
C GLU A 58 -9.48 5.98 -1.94
N ARG A 59 -10.13 5.75 -3.08
CA ARG A 59 -11.43 6.35 -3.38
C ARG A 59 -12.48 6.01 -2.32
N HIS A 60 -12.58 4.73 -1.95
CA HIS A 60 -13.54 4.28 -0.96
C HIS A 60 -13.33 4.96 0.40
N LEU A 61 -12.08 5.06 0.87
CA LEU A 61 -11.75 5.77 2.11
C LEU A 61 -12.06 7.26 2.06
N HIS A 62 -11.88 7.91 0.90
CA HIS A 62 -12.21 9.32 0.73
C HIS A 62 -13.72 9.55 0.75
N THR A 63 -14.51 8.65 0.18
CA THR A 63 -15.98 8.71 0.21
C THR A 63 -16.54 8.40 1.61
N ALA A 64 -15.99 7.42 2.32
CA ALA A 64 -16.46 7.03 3.66
C ALA A 64 -16.14 8.03 4.77
N LYS A 65 -15.30 9.04 4.51
CA LYS A 65 -15.00 10.14 5.44
C LYS A 65 -15.98 11.31 5.34
N LYS A 66 -16.97 11.25 4.44
CA LYS A 66 -18.11 12.19 4.37
C LYS A 66 -19.30 11.61 5.11
#